data_AF-A0A817E964-F1
#
_entry.id   AF-A0A817E964-F1
#
_cell.length_a   1.000
_cell.length_b   1.000
_cell.length_c   1.000
_cell.angle_alpha   90.00
_cell.angle_beta   90.00
_cell.angle_gamma   90.00
#
_symmetry.space_group_name_H-M   'P 1'
#
loop_
_entity.id
_entity.type
_entity.pdbx_description
1 polymer ?
#
loop_
_entity_poly.entity_id
_entity_poly.type
_entity_poly.pdbx_seq_one_letter_code
_entity_poly.pdbx_strand_id
1 'polypeptide(L)'
;MRVYTWKHPSVILIRDRLHDIFPEIEIPLEIIGWHIRQSTSIEAICSIFASEILSFGEVIDPRKTTNQIDGQTASTSNHTPNQTTINDDTLKTLYDVFNSIPRDHIENIYIHFKNSNNPNWYDDIVNELLSYNVIKPSTNKRSYDEMIIDDIIFIPDEYNRLLAILPDIDPDYALECYMKYRETSSDKTDLNVLITSLIEHGYVKLTDKLERLRNERLKENLREPKFEINEFLKTFPNPLEYFYDRTKNVSESYKNHTYIYLANAFARISIDYIKQILNNNNYRFAPSMKQLQEEFQTYHINQNKQSKKKSNDTMSKRLNHRARASMSIPDIPDEIFYKELCYIKHEDEIIGKQ
;
A
#
# COMPACT_ATOMS: atom_id res chain seq x y z
N MET A 1 -27.95 2.73 12.61
CA MET A 1 -27.74 3.43 11.33
C MET A 1 -28.70 4.61 11.37
N ARG A 2 -28.22 5.80 11.71
CA ARG A 2 -29.03 7.02 11.56
C ARG A 2 -28.92 7.40 10.10
N VAL A 3 -30.03 7.35 9.36
CA VAL A 3 -30.08 7.89 8.01
C VAL A 3 -30.01 9.41 8.19
N TYR A 4 -28.84 9.98 7.95
CA TYR A 4 -28.70 11.42 7.84
C TYR A 4 -29.47 11.83 6.58
N THR A 5 -30.62 12.47 6.76
CA THR A 5 -31.33 13.07 5.65
C THR A 5 -30.46 14.20 5.09
N TRP A 6 -30.58 14.49 3.80
CA TRP A 6 -29.85 15.54 3.08
C TRP A 6 -30.02 16.97 3.65
N LYS A 7 -30.81 17.10 4.72
CA LYS A 7 -31.05 18.32 5.48
C LYS A 7 -30.28 18.37 6.79
N HIS A 8 -29.33 17.47 7.02
CA HIS A 8 -28.57 17.49 8.26
C HIS A 8 -27.69 18.76 8.31
N PRO A 9 -27.77 19.58 9.37
CA PRO A 9 -27.08 20.88 9.43
C PRO A 9 -25.57 20.80 9.18
N SER A 10 -24.92 19.71 9.60
CA SER A 10 -23.48 19.50 9.37
C SER A 10 -23.11 19.28 7.90
N VAL A 11 -23.99 18.63 7.10
CA VAL A 11 -23.75 18.41 5.66
C VAL A 11 -23.83 19.74 4.91
N ILE A 12 -24.82 20.55 5.27
CA ILE A 12 -25.02 21.90 4.69
C ILE A 12 -23.83 22.80 5.06
N LEU A 13 -23.45 22.83 6.35
CA LEU A 13 -22.33 23.65 6.83
C LEU A 13 -20.99 23.30 6.16
N ILE A 14 -20.72 22.00 5.93
CA ILE A 14 -19.50 21.56 5.22
C ILE A 14 -19.56 21.95 3.75
N ARG A 15 -20.72 21.77 3.09
CA ARG A 15 -20.91 22.19 1.70
C ARG A 15 -20.66 23.67 1.52
N ASP A 16 -21.25 24.50 2.37
CA ASP A 16 -21.12 25.95 2.26
C ASP A 16 -19.67 26.41 2.50
N ARG A 17 -18.97 25.80 3.48
CA ARG A 17 -17.53 26.04 3.68
C ARG A 17 -16.65 25.59 2.50
N LEU A 18 -16.95 24.44 1.89
CA LEU A 18 -16.21 23.99 0.72
C LEU A 18 -16.47 24.88 -0.50
N HIS A 19 -17.69 25.38 -0.64
CA HIS A 19 -18.04 26.35 -1.69
C HIS A 19 -17.36 27.71 -1.47
N ASP A 20 -17.17 28.16 -0.23
CA ASP A 20 -16.39 29.37 0.05
C ASP A 20 -14.91 29.23 -0.34
N ILE A 21 -14.35 28.02 -0.23
CA ILE A 21 -12.95 27.72 -0.57
C ILE A 21 -12.80 27.45 -2.08
N PHE A 22 -13.78 26.78 -2.68
CA PHE A 22 -13.77 26.33 -4.08
C PHE A 22 -15.08 26.72 -4.78
N PRO A 23 -15.29 28.01 -5.10
CA PRO A 23 -16.56 28.51 -5.63
C PRO A 23 -16.89 27.98 -7.04
N GLU A 24 -15.90 27.44 -7.76
CA GLU A 24 -16.05 26.94 -9.12
C GLU A 24 -16.37 25.43 -9.19
N ILE A 25 -16.33 24.72 -8.05
CA ILE A 25 -16.48 23.27 -8.01
C ILE A 25 -17.80 22.89 -7.33
N GLU A 26 -18.72 22.31 -8.09
CA GLU A 26 -19.94 21.74 -7.54
C GLU A 26 -19.65 20.36 -6.96
N ILE A 27 -19.56 20.26 -5.63
CA ILE A 27 -19.27 18.99 -4.92
C ILE A 27 -20.59 18.26 -4.63
N PRO A 28 -20.80 17.03 -5.15
CA PRO A 28 -21.98 16.23 -4.84
C PRO A 28 -22.09 15.93 -3.34
N LEU A 29 -23.31 16.05 -2.80
CA LEU A 29 -23.59 15.85 -1.37
C LEU A 29 -23.29 14.42 -0.89
N GLU A 30 -23.33 13.46 -1.80
CA GLU A 30 -22.98 12.05 -1.60
C GLU A 30 -21.54 11.90 -1.11
N ILE A 31 -20.62 12.67 -1.69
CA ILE A 31 -19.18 12.61 -1.39
C ILE A 31 -18.92 13.22 -0.02
N ILE A 32 -19.54 14.38 0.28
CA ILE A 32 -19.50 15.02 1.59
C ILE A 32 -20.05 14.07 2.67
N GLY A 33 -21.17 13.41 2.37
CA GLY A 33 -21.79 12.43 3.26
C GLY A 33 -20.93 11.19 3.52
N TRP A 34 -20.10 10.78 2.56
CA TRP A 34 -19.15 9.68 2.71
C TRP A 34 -17.99 10.05 3.64
N HIS A 35 -17.37 11.24 3.47
CA HIS A 35 -16.28 11.67 4.35
C HIS A 35 -16.71 11.99 5.78
N ILE A 36 -17.93 12.53 5.99
CA ILE A 36 -18.50 12.72 7.34
C ILE A 36 -18.60 11.39 8.10
N ARG A 37 -18.74 10.26 7.42
CA ARG A 37 -18.77 8.94 8.08
C ARG A 37 -17.40 8.46 8.53
N GLN A 38 -16.33 8.93 7.88
CA GLN A 38 -14.96 8.45 8.09
C GLN A 38 -14.15 9.36 9.01
N SER A 39 -14.60 10.61 9.22
CA SER A 39 -13.80 11.62 9.91
C SER A 39 -14.56 12.24 11.09
N THR A 40 -13.85 12.49 12.19
CA THR A 40 -14.44 12.99 13.44
C THR A 40 -14.46 14.51 13.55
N SER A 41 -13.83 15.25 12.62
CA SER A 41 -13.83 16.72 12.61
C SER A 41 -14.07 17.30 11.23
N ILE A 42 -14.71 18.47 11.20
CA ILE A 42 -15.00 19.24 9.97
C ILE A 42 -13.70 19.67 9.29
N GLU A 43 -12.69 20.04 10.07
CA GLU A 43 -11.37 20.49 9.58
C GLU A 43 -10.64 19.37 8.83
N ALA A 44 -10.72 18.13 9.34
CA ALA A 44 -10.15 16.98 8.66
C ALA A 44 -10.86 16.69 7.32
N ILE A 45 -12.18 16.87 7.25
CA ILE A 45 -12.94 16.71 6.00
C ILE A 45 -12.55 17.77 4.97
N CYS A 46 -12.46 19.05 5.38
CA CYS A 46 -12.00 20.12 4.50
C CYS A 46 -10.56 19.89 4.01
N SER A 47 -9.67 19.39 4.87
CA SER A 47 -8.29 19.09 4.50
C SER A 47 -8.18 17.95 3.49
N ILE A 48 -9.02 16.90 3.62
CA ILE A 48 -9.08 15.79 2.65
C ILE A 48 -9.52 16.31 1.29
N PHE A 49 -10.62 17.07 1.23
CA PHE A 49 -11.10 17.66 -0.03
C PHE A 49 -10.08 18.60 -0.67
N ALA A 50 -9.40 19.44 0.12
CA ALA A 50 -8.35 20.31 -0.40
C ALA A 50 -7.19 19.51 -1.01
N SER A 51 -6.78 18.41 -0.38
CA SER A 51 -5.72 17.56 -0.91
C SER A 51 -6.12 16.79 -2.17
N GLU A 52 -7.37 16.31 -2.24
CA GLU A 52 -7.88 15.60 -3.41
C GLU A 52 -8.08 16.56 -4.60
N ILE A 53 -8.70 17.72 -4.39
CA ILE A 53 -8.94 18.70 -5.45
C ILE A 53 -7.62 19.22 -6.04
N LEU A 54 -6.60 19.47 -5.21
CA LEU A 54 -5.27 19.87 -5.68
C LEU A 54 -4.58 18.76 -6.47
N SER A 55 -4.85 17.49 -6.17
CA SER A 55 -4.31 16.35 -6.91
C SER A 55 -4.96 16.15 -8.30
N PHE A 56 -6.16 16.68 -8.52
CA PHE A 56 -6.86 16.60 -9.81
C PHE A 56 -6.62 17.82 -10.72
N GLY A 57 -5.92 18.86 -10.25
CA GLY A 57 -5.72 20.12 -10.96
C GLY A 57 -4.72 20.11 -12.13
N GLU A 58 -4.04 19.00 -12.41
CA GLU A 58 -3.02 18.92 -13.47
C GLU A 58 -3.39 17.97 -14.62
N VAL A 59 -4.61 17.99 -15.15
CA VAL A 59 -4.85 17.49 -16.51
C VAL A 59 -6.02 18.22 -17.19
N ILE A 60 -5.72 18.85 -18.34
CA ILE A 60 -6.52 18.98 -19.59
C ILE A 60 -6.30 20.39 -20.21
N ASP A 61 -5.50 20.45 -21.28
CA ASP A 61 -5.80 21.26 -22.48
C ASP A 61 -5.37 20.48 -23.75
N PRO A 62 -6.29 19.91 -24.54
CA PRO A 62 -5.97 19.22 -25.77
C PRO A 62 -6.64 19.95 -26.94
N ARG A 63 -6.01 21.00 -27.47
CA ARG A 63 -6.36 21.55 -28.80
C ARG A 63 -5.19 22.31 -29.44
N LYS A 64 -4.92 21.94 -30.71
CA LYS A 64 -3.91 22.43 -31.69
C LYS A 64 -2.60 21.64 -31.62
N THR A 65 -2.08 21.02 -32.68
CA THR A 65 -1.96 21.52 -34.05
C THR A 65 -1.72 20.38 -35.04
N THR A 66 -2.32 20.48 -36.22
CA THR A 66 -2.18 19.58 -37.38
C THR A 66 -1.20 20.18 -38.40
N ASN A 67 -0.41 19.32 -39.05
CA ASN A 67 0.29 19.45 -40.35
C ASN A 67 1.46 20.43 -40.51
N GLN A 68 2.64 19.92 -40.88
CA GLN A 68 3.19 20.07 -42.25
C GLN A 68 4.40 19.16 -42.50
N ILE A 69 4.41 18.60 -43.72
CA ILE A 69 5.49 17.85 -44.37
C ILE A 69 6.21 18.84 -45.32
N ASP A 70 7.54 18.84 -45.32
CA ASP A 70 8.45 18.91 -46.49
C ASP A 70 9.80 19.56 -46.12
N GLY A 71 10.89 19.02 -46.70
CA GLY A 71 12.13 19.77 -46.90
C GLY A 71 13.42 19.03 -46.57
N GLN A 72 14.03 18.43 -47.60
CA GLN A 72 15.44 17.99 -47.62
C GLN A 72 16.41 19.19 -47.45
N THR A 73 17.59 18.96 -46.87
CA THR A 73 18.89 19.46 -47.37
C THR A 73 20.06 18.77 -46.64
N ALA A 74 21.19 18.67 -47.32
CA ALA A 74 22.34 17.82 -47.03
C ALA A 74 23.54 18.58 -46.43
N SER A 75 24.47 17.80 -45.85
CA SER A 75 25.91 18.09 -45.57
C SER A 75 26.17 18.97 -44.33
N THR A 76 27.10 18.69 -43.41
CA THR A 76 28.52 18.33 -43.59
C THR A 76 29.11 17.76 -42.29
N SER A 77 30.08 16.86 -42.46
CA SER A 77 30.89 16.14 -41.47
C SER A 77 31.58 16.98 -40.40
N ASN A 78 31.63 16.47 -39.17
CA ASN A 78 32.79 16.59 -38.28
C ASN A 78 32.96 15.31 -37.46
N HIS A 79 34.19 14.79 -37.46
CA HIS A 79 34.61 13.51 -36.91
C HIS A 79 34.82 13.64 -35.39
N THR A 80 33.93 13.04 -34.60
CA THR A 80 34.11 12.76 -33.16
C THR A 80 34.29 11.24 -32.99
N PRO A 81 35.05 10.77 -31.99
CA PRO A 81 35.41 9.36 -31.90
C PRO A 81 34.16 8.53 -31.59
N ASN A 82 33.96 7.48 -32.39
CA ASN A 82 32.85 6.54 -32.40
C ASN A 82 32.21 6.30 -31.01
N GLN A 83 31.15 7.04 -30.69
CA GLN A 83 30.06 6.51 -29.88
C GLN A 83 29.36 5.49 -30.78
N THR A 84 29.73 4.22 -30.66
CA THR A 84 28.91 3.15 -31.18
C THR A 84 27.60 3.25 -30.42
N THR A 85 26.57 3.83 -31.04
CA THR A 85 25.21 3.81 -30.52
C THR A 85 24.77 2.36 -30.52
N ILE A 86 25.04 1.67 -29.42
CA ILE A 86 24.53 0.33 -29.18
C ILE A 86 23.02 0.52 -29.05
N ASN A 87 22.30 0.31 -30.16
CA ASN A 87 20.84 0.19 -30.15
C ASN A 87 20.49 -1.12 -29.46
N ASP A 88 20.53 -1.08 -28.14
CA ASP A 88 20.16 -2.18 -27.29
C ASP A 88 18.75 -1.97 -26.76
N ASP A 89 17.80 -2.68 -27.35
CA ASP A 89 16.39 -2.61 -26.95
C ASP A 89 16.21 -2.97 -25.46
N THR A 90 17.13 -3.75 -24.89
CA THR A 90 17.14 -4.11 -23.47
C THR A 90 17.43 -2.90 -22.60
N LEU A 91 18.48 -2.15 -22.93
CA LEU A 91 18.89 -0.95 -22.19
C LEU A 91 17.81 0.14 -22.28
N LYS A 92 17.19 0.26 -23.46
CA LYS A 92 16.03 1.16 -23.64
C LYS A 92 14.86 0.76 -22.73
N THR A 93 14.52 -0.53 -22.69
CA THR A 93 13.47 -1.05 -21.79
C THR A 93 13.79 -0.77 -20.33
N LEU A 94 15.06 -0.88 -19.92
CA LEU A 94 15.49 -0.53 -18.57
C LEU A 94 15.29 0.95 -18.25
N TYR A 95 15.57 1.88 -19.18
CA TYR A 95 15.25 3.29 -18.97
C TYR A 95 13.75 3.56 -18.84
N ASP A 96 12.93 2.87 -19.64
CA ASP A 96 11.48 3.05 -19.63
C ASP A 96 10.87 2.53 -18.31
N VAL A 97 11.36 1.39 -17.81
CA VAL A 97 10.89 0.77 -16.55
C VAL A 97 11.44 1.47 -15.31
N PHE A 98 12.72 1.88 -15.32
CA PHE A 98 13.41 2.48 -14.17
C PHE A 98 13.68 3.98 -14.38
N ASN A 99 12.71 4.72 -14.92
CA ASN A 99 12.85 6.13 -15.26
C ASN A 99 13.19 7.08 -14.08
N SER A 100 13.07 6.61 -12.83
CA SER A 100 13.46 7.31 -11.60
C SER A 100 14.96 7.24 -11.29
N ILE A 101 15.70 6.35 -11.96
CA ILE A 101 17.13 6.11 -11.75
C ILE A 101 17.93 6.90 -12.81
N PRO A 102 19.02 7.60 -12.43
CA PRO A 102 19.89 8.28 -13.38
C PRO A 102 20.40 7.32 -14.48
N ARG A 103 20.35 7.78 -15.74
CA ARG A 103 20.65 6.93 -16.91
C ARG A 103 22.08 6.39 -16.90
N ASP A 104 23.03 7.20 -16.46
CA ASP A 104 24.43 6.82 -16.27
C ASP A 104 24.59 5.67 -15.27
N HIS A 105 23.76 5.64 -14.21
CA HIS A 105 23.77 4.53 -13.26
C HIS A 105 23.21 3.24 -13.86
N ILE A 106 22.09 3.33 -14.60
CA ILE A 106 21.51 2.20 -15.34
C ILE A 106 22.53 1.64 -16.34
N GLU A 107 23.23 2.52 -17.07
CA GLU A 107 24.28 2.13 -18.02
C GLU A 107 25.45 1.41 -17.35
N ASN A 108 25.92 1.92 -16.21
CA ASN A 108 27.03 1.31 -15.48
C ASN A 108 26.67 -0.11 -14.99
N ILE A 109 25.48 -0.29 -14.42
CA ILE A 109 24.97 -1.61 -13.99
C ILE A 109 24.81 -2.53 -15.21
N TYR A 110 24.23 -2.01 -16.29
CA TYR A 110 24.03 -2.75 -17.52
C TYR A 110 25.35 -3.28 -18.11
N ILE A 111 26.36 -2.41 -18.23
CA ILE A 111 27.69 -2.76 -18.74
C ILE A 111 28.39 -3.76 -17.81
N HIS A 112 28.26 -3.58 -16.49
CA HIS A 112 28.87 -4.46 -15.50
C HIS A 112 28.37 -5.90 -15.62
N PHE A 113 27.04 -6.09 -15.64
CA PHE A 113 26.42 -7.41 -15.67
C PHE A 113 26.39 -8.04 -17.06
N LYS A 114 26.19 -7.27 -18.12
CA LYS A 114 26.16 -7.82 -19.49
C LYS A 114 27.50 -8.43 -19.91
N ASN A 115 28.60 -7.84 -19.43
CA ASN A 115 29.94 -8.37 -19.69
C ASN A 115 30.32 -9.51 -18.73
N SER A 116 29.46 -9.85 -17.76
CA SER A 116 29.67 -11.02 -16.92
C SER A 116 29.35 -12.29 -17.71
N ASN A 117 30.07 -13.38 -17.45
CA ASN A 117 29.75 -14.69 -18.01
C ASN A 117 28.50 -15.33 -17.34
N ASN A 118 27.69 -14.56 -16.62
CA ASN A 118 26.50 -15.07 -15.93
C ASN A 118 25.34 -15.22 -16.94
N PRO A 119 24.76 -16.43 -17.13
CA PRO A 119 23.58 -16.59 -17.97
C PRO A 119 22.35 -15.82 -17.47
N ASN A 120 22.30 -15.46 -16.17
CA ASN A 120 21.18 -14.77 -15.53
C ASN A 120 21.45 -13.28 -15.28
N TRP A 121 22.36 -12.67 -16.04
CA TRP A 121 22.79 -11.28 -15.85
C TRP A 121 21.63 -10.27 -15.84
N TYR A 122 20.53 -10.55 -16.55
CA TYR A 122 19.35 -9.67 -16.57
C TYR A 122 18.63 -9.62 -15.22
N ASP A 123 18.45 -10.76 -14.56
CA ASP A 123 17.81 -10.83 -13.24
C ASP A 123 18.65 -10.09 -12.19
N ASP A 124 19.98 -10.18 -12.30
CA ASP A 124 20.91 -9.46 -11.43
C ASP A 124 20.81 -7.93 -11.63
N ILE A 125 20.69 -7.45 -12.88
CA ILE A 125 20.45 -6.03 -13.18
C ILE A 125 19.13 -5.56 -12.54
N VAL A 126 18.05 -6.34 -12.71
CA VAL A 126 16.74 -5.97 -12.15
C VAL A 126 16.81 -5.92 -10.63
N ASN A 127 17.46 -6.89 -9.98
CA ASN A 127 17.64 -6.91 -8.53
C ASN A 127 18.46 -5.71 -8.03
N GLU A 128 19.52 -5.34 -8.74
CA GLU A 128 20.37 -4.19 -8.39
C GLU A 128 19.63 -2.85 -8.58
N LEU A 129 18.89 -2.69 -9.68
CA LEU A 129 18.08 -1.48 -9.91
C LEU A 129 16.90 -1.37 -8.91
N LEU A 130 16.32 -2.50 -8.51
CA LEU A 130 15.33 -2.55 -7.43
C LEU A 130 15.95 -2.22 -6.07
N SER A 131 17.22 -2.56 -5.84
CA SER A 131 17.96 -2.22 -4.62
C SER A 131 18.24 -0.71 -4.54
N TYR A 132 18.56 -0.08 -5.67
CA TYR A 132 18.81 1.37 -5.77
C TYR A 132 17.59 2.22 -5.35
N ASN A 133 16.38 1.81 -5.75
CA ASN A 133 15.14 2.48 -5.33
C ASN A 133 14.82 2.30 -3.83
N VAL A 134 15.48 1.36 -3.13
CA VAL A 134 15.38 1.19 -1.67
C VAL A 134 16.32 2.17 -0.93
N ILE A 135 17.44 2.53 -1.56
CA ILE A 135 18.51 3.31 -0.94
C ILE A 135 18.28 4.82 -1.10
N LYS A 136 17.50 5.27 -2.10
CA LYS A 136 17.03 6.66 -2.11
C LYS A 136 15.87 6.83 -1.12
N PRO A 137 16.06 7.52 0.02
CA PRO A 137 14.93 7.88 0.86
C PRO A 137 13.96 8.71 0.02
N SER A 138 12.67 8.36 0.06
CA SER A 138 11.66 9.20 -0.57
C SER A 138 11.76 10.59 0.04
N THR A 139 11.97 11.60 -0.79
CA THR A 139 12.08 13.01 -0.40
C THR A 139 10.75 13.60 0.10
N ASN A 140 9.78 12.76 0.47
CA ASN A 140 8.55 13.15 1.17
C ASN A 140 8.69 13.03 2.69
N LYS A 141 9.85 13.40 3.24
CA LYS A 141 9.96 13.79 4.65
C LYS A 141 10.08 15.31 4.72
N ARG A 142 8.94 15.95 5.02
CA ARG A 142 8.95 17.30 5.59
C ARG A 142 9.83 17.30 6.84
N SER A 143 10.68 18.31 6.92
CA SER A 143 11.29 18.86 8.14
C SER A 143 12.60 18.26 8.65
N TYR A 144 13.57 17.99 7.76
CA TYR A 144 15.01 18.18 8.07
C TYR A 144 15.86 18.65 6.85
N ASP A 145 15.28 18.76 5.65
CA ASP A 145 16.00 19.11 4.41
C ASP A 145 16.30 20.60 4.20
N GLU A 146 15.85 21.51 5.08
CA GLU A 146 16.19 22.94 4.99
C GLU A 146 17.43 23.34 5.82
N MET A 147 18.32 22.37 6.11
CA MET A 147 19.69 22.63 6.58
C MET A 147 20.76 22.05 5.64
N ILE A 148 20.45 21.83 4.35
CA ILE A 148 21.49 21.61 3.33
C ILE A 148 22.07 22.98 2.94
N ILE A 149 22.90 23.53 3.82
CA ILE A 149 23.89 24.55 3.50
C ILE A 149 25.17 23.77 3.19
N ASP A 150 25.64 23.75 1.94
CA ASP A 150 27.00 23.54 1.39
C ASP A 150 28.11 22.76 2.16
N ASP A 151 27.79 22.04 3.23
CA ASP A 151 28.68 21.32 4.10
C ASP A 151 28.56 19.84 3.75
N ILE A 152 29.65 19.31 3.23
CA ILE A 152 29.96 17.88 3.25
C ILE A 152 29.61 17.39 4.66
N ILE A 153 28.55 16.59 4.80
CA ILE A 153 28.22 15.93 6.07
C ILE A 153 29.46 15.11 6.41
N PHE A 154 30.32 15.67 7.26
CA PHE A 154 31.52 15.00 7.72
C PHE A 154 31.04 13.88 8.61
N ILE A 155 30.88 12.69 8.01
CA ILE A 155 30.59 11.47 8.74
C ILE A 155 31.79 11.23 9.64
N PRO A 156 31.67 11.38 10.97
CA PRO A 156 32.84 11.31 11.84
C PRO A 156 33.40 9.88 11.82
N ASP A 157 34.73 9.74 11.92
CA ASP A 157 35.41 8.43 11.98
C ASP A 157 34.82 7.52 13.07
N GLU A 158 34.28 8.10 14.14
CA GLU A 158 33.60 7.40 15.23
C GLU A 158 32.34 6.66 14.77
N TYR A 159 31.57 7.22 13.83
CA TYR A 159 30.40 6.55 13.26
C TYR A 159 30.82 5.36 12.38
N ASN A 160 31.84 5.53 11.54
CA ASN A 160 32.38 4.43 10.74
C ASN A 160 32.92 3.31 11.64
N ARG A 161 33.54 3.67 12.77
CA ARG A 161 33.97 2.70 13.79
C ARG A 161 32.79 1.98 14.45
N LEU A 162 31.68 2.67 14.72
CA LEU A 162 30.45 2.04 15.22
C LEU A 162 29.94 0.97 14.25
N LEU A 163 29.82 1.30 12.96
CA LEU A 163 29.41 0.34 11.93
C LEU A 163 30.39 -0.83 11.78
N ALA A 164 31.69 -0.58 11.92
CA ALA A 164 32.70 -1.64 11.87
C ALA A 164 32.61 -2.61 13.06
N ILE A 165 32.17 -2.14 14.23
CA ILE A 165 32.01 -2.96 15.45
C ILE A 165 30.68 -3.71 15.43
N LEU A 166 29.61 -3.09 14.93
CA LEU A 166 28.27 -3.67 14.82
C LEU A 166 27.86 -3.76 13.34
N PRO A 167 28.41 -4.72 12.56
CA PRO A 167 28.20 -4.76 11.11
C PRO A 167 26.77 -5.10 10.69
N ASP A 168 25.94 -5.65 11.57
CA ASP A 168 24.53 -5.98 11.32
C ASP A 168 23.55 -4.90 11.79
N ILE A 169 24.02 -3.79 12.36
CA ILE A 169 23.16 -2.66 12.75
C ILE A 169 22.57 -1.97 11.51
N ASP A 170 21.32 -1.50 11.60
CA ASP A 170 20.77 -0.60 10.60
C ASP A 170 21.54 0.74 10.61
N PRO A 171 22.16 1.17 9.49
CA PRO A 171 22.93 2.42 9.44
C PRO A 171 22.12 3.66 9.85
N ASP A 172 20.85 3.75 9.45
CA ASP A 172 20.02 4.91 9.79
C ASP A 172 19.76 4.98 11.30
N TYR A 173 19.47 3.84 11.91
CA TYR A 173 19.31 3.72 13.37
C TYR A 173 20.62 4.03 14.10
N ALA A 174 21.75 3.50 13.62
CA ALA A 174 23.07 3.78 14.19
C ALA A 174 23.39 5.28 14.15
N LEU A 175 23.05 5.96 13.05
CA LEU A 175 23.26 7.39 12.89
C LEU A 175 22.41 8.19 13.86
N GLU A 176 21.12 7.84 13.99
CA GLU A 176 20.21 8.48 14.94
C GLU A 176 20.71 8.34 16.39
N CYS A 177 21.12 7.12 16.79
CA CYS A 177 21.68 6.86 18.12
C CYS A 177 22.98 7.64 18.34
N TYR A 178 23.85 7.68 17.34
CA TYR A 178 25.11 8.43 17.40
C TYR A 178 24.88 9.94 17.54
N MET A 179 23.92 10.52 16.81
CA MET A 179 23.58 11.94 16.92
C MET A 179 23.00 12.28 18.28
N LYS A 180 22.03 11.49 18.77
CA LYS A 180 21.48 11.65 20.13
C LYS A 180 22.55 11.55 21.21
N TYR A 181 23.47 10.62 21.04
CA TYR A 181 24.60 10.45 21.92
C TYR A 181 25.48 11.70 21.93
N ARG A 182 25.83 12.23 20.76
CA ARG A 182 26.63 13.47 20.62
C ARG A 182 25.94 14.69 21.24
N GLU A 183 24.63 14.81 21.11
CA GLU A 183 23.85 15.92 21.69
C GLU A 183 23.81 15.87 23.22
N THR A 184 23.74 14.67 23.80
CA THR A 184 23.60 14.47 25.25
C THR A 184 24.95 14.45 25.98
N SER A 185 26.02 14.19 25.24
CA SER A 185 27.36 13.95 25.75
C SER A 185 28.20 15.23 25.76
N SER A 186 28.72 15.63 26.93
CA SER A 186 29.74 16.67 27.03
C SER A 186 31.06 16.19 26.42
N ASP A 187 31.69 17.07 25.64
CA ASP A 187 32.98 17.11 24.91
C ASP A 187 33.89 15.87 24.71
N LYS A 188 33.82 14.78 25.50
CA LYS A 188 34.66 13.58 25.36
C LYS A 188 33.99 12.32 25.90
N THR A 189 32.75 12.05 25.52
CA THR A 189 32.13 10.79 25.94
C THR A 189 32.63 9.66 25.02
N ASP A 190 33.04 8.54 25.62
CA ASP A 190 33.64 7.39 24.92
C ASP A 190 32.59 6.60 24.12
N LEU A 191 32.79 6.48 22.79
CA LEU A 191 31.97 5.68 21.87
C LEU A 191 31.67 4.27 22.41
N ASN A 192 32.58 3.69 23.19
CA ASN A 192 32.36 2.39 23.82
C ASN A 192 31.13 2.37 24.75
N VAL A 193 30.77 3.49 25.38
CA VAL A 193 29.57 3.63 26.20
C VAL A 193 28.31 3.49 25.34
N LEU A 194 28.29 4.12 24.16
CA LEU A 194 27.18 3.97 23.22
C LEU A 194 27.07 2.53 22.73
N ILE A 195 28.19 1.93 22.32
CA ILE A 195 28.22 0.54 21.83
C ILE A 195 27.72 -0.42 22.91
N THR A 196 28.20 -0.27 24.14
CA THR A 196 27.77 -1.10 25.27
C THR A 196 26.27 -0.95 25.50
N SER A 197 25.76 0.28 25.50
CA SER A 197 24.34 0.56 25.62
C SER A 197 23.50 -0.10 24.51
N LEU A 198 23.96 -0.02 23.25
CA LEU A 198 23.27 -0.64 22.11
C LEU A 198 23.22 -2.17 22.23
N ILE A 199 24.30 -2.80 22.70
CA ILE A 199 24.34 -4.25 22.91
C ILE A 199 23.43 -4.66 24.08
N GLU A 200 23.44 -3.91 25.18
CA GLU A 200 22.64 -4.22 26.38
C GLU A 200 21.14 -4.05 26.15
N HIS A 201 20.72 -2.99 25.45
CA HIS A 201 19.31 -2.69 25.19
C HIS A 201 18.77 -3.36 23.91
N GLY A 202 19.67 -3.92 23.09
CA GLY A 202 19.36 -4.37 21.74
C GLY A 202 19.30 -3.21 20.75
N TYR A 203 19.82 -3.44 19.55
CA TYR A 203 19.76 -2.48 18.44
C TYR A 203 18.94 -3.05 17.29
N VAL A 204 18.42 -2.15 16.44
CA VAL A 204 17.69 -2.54 15.23
C VAL A 204 18.71 -3.07 14.22
N LYS A 205 18.51 -4.33 13.80
CA LYS A 205 19.37 -4.93 12.78
C LYS A 205 18.92 -4.54 11.38
N LEU A 206 19.88 -4.47 10.46
CA LEU A 206 19.62 -4.24 9.05
C LEU A 206 18.69 -5.31 8.47
N THR A 207 18.85 -6.57 8.89
CA THR A 207 17.97 -7.68 8.48
C THR A 207 16.52 -7.42 8.86
N ASP A 208 16.27 -6.94 10.07
CA ASP A 208 14.92 -6.72 10.60
C ASP A 208 14.25 -5.56 9.86
N LYS A 209 15.01 -4.52 9.53
CA LYS A 209 14.54 -3.41 8.70
C LYS A 209 14.22 -3.87 7.27
N LEU A 210 15.08 -4.66 6.65
CA LEU A 210 14.83 -5.18 5.30
C LEU A 210 13.60 -6.09 5.26
N GLU A 211 13.44 -6.96 6.26
CA GLU A 211 12.24 -7.78 6.41
C GLU A 211 10.99 -6.93 6.61
N ARG A 212 11.07 -5.90 7.47
CA ARG A 212 9.98 -4.94 7.67
C ARG A 212 9.62 -4.21 6.38
N LEU A 213 10.59 -3.70 5.63
CA LEU A 213 10.37 -3.03 4.35
C LEU A 213 9.75 -3.98 3.32
N ARG A 214 10.22 -5.23 3.27
CA ARG A 214 9.63 -6.27 2.42
C ARG A 214 8.17 -6.51 2.79
N ASN A 215 7.88 -6.64 4.08
CA ASN A 215 6.51 -6.83 4.59
C ASN A 215 5.63 -5.60 4.34
N GLU A 216 6.16 -4.37 4.47
CA GLU A 216 5.46 -3.14 4.16
C GLU A 216 5.11 -3.05 2.67
N ARG A 217 6.04 -3.40 1.77
CA ARG A 217 5.76 -3.48 0.33
C ARG A 217 4.72 -4.54 -0.01
N LEU A 218 4.79 -5.70 0.63
CA LEU A 218 3.77 -6.73 0.48
C LEU A 218 2.41 -6.20 0.96
N LYS A 219 2.36 -5.49 2.10
CA LYS A 219 1.13 -4.85 2.60
C LYS A 219 0.62 -3.79 1.63
N GLU A 220 1.48 -2.96 1.04
CA GLU A 220 1.10 -1.95 0.05
C GLU A 220 0.53 -2.58 -1.22
N ASN A 221 1.24 -3.56 -1.78
CA ASN A 221 0.78 -4.31 -2.96
C ASN A 221 -0.57 -5.02 -2.73
N LEU A 222 -0.88 -5.38 -1.49
CA LEU A 222 -2.13 -6.05 -1.12
C LEU A 222 -3.25 -5.09 -0.71
N ARG A 223 -2.93 -3.84 -0.33
CA ARG A 223 -3.95 -2.82 -0.02
C ARG A 223 -4.67 -2.36 -1.29
N GLU A 224 -3.89 -2.10 -2.34
CA GLU A 224 -4.40 -1.63 -3.64
C GLU A 224 -3.70 -2.39 -4.77
N PRO A 225 -3.92 -3.71 -4.89
CA PRO A 225 -3.38 -4.43 -6.02
C PRO A 225 -3.95 -3.80 -7.30
N LYS A 226 -3.08 -3.50 -8.26
CA LYS A 226 -3.49 -3.23 -9.64
C LYS A 226 -4.17 -4.51 -10.14
N PHE A 227 -5.47 -4.58 -9.97
CA PHE A 227 -6.22 -5.79 -10.22
C PHE A 227 -6.49 -5.94 -11.72
N GLU A 228 -5.63 -6.69 -12.39
CA GLU A 228 -5.82 -7.04 -13.80
C GLU A 228 -6.58 -8.35 -13.93
N ILE A 229 -7.86 -8.28 -14.34
CA ILE A 229 -8.73 -9.46 -14.48
C ILE A 229 -8.11 -10.55 -15.37
N ASN A 230 -7.42 -10.16 -16.45
CA ASN A 230 -6.82 -11.12 -17.38
C ASN A 230 -5.65 -11.89 -16.73
N GLU A 231 -4.85 -11.23 -15.89
CA GLU A 231 -3.77 -11.88 -15.12
C GLU A 231 -4.35 -12.77 -14.02
N PHE A 232 -5.40 -12.28 -13.36
CA PHE A 232 -6.12 -13.05 -12.36
C PHE A 232 -6.69 -14.36 -12.92
N LEU A 233 -7.34 -14.31 -14.09
CA LEU A 233 -7.90 -15.48 -14.77
C LEU A 233 -6.83 -16.43 -15.30
N LYS A 234 -5.61 -15.96 -15.62
CA LYS A 234 -4.47 -16.85 -15.90
C LYS A 234 -4.06 -17.65 -14.67
N THR A 235 -4.08 -17.02 -13.50
CA THR A 235 -3.73 -17.66 -12.22
C THR A 235 -4.84 -18.61 -11.74
N PHE A 236 -6.10 -18.20 -11.89
CA PHE A 236 -7.28 -18.97 -11.54
C PHE A 236 -8.21 -19.09 -12.75
N PRO A 237 -8.05 -20.12 -13.59
CA PRO A 237 -8.89 -20.30 -14.77
C PRO A 237 -10.38 -20.42 -14.45
N ASN A 238 -10.71 -21.04 -13.31
CA ASN A 238 -12.06 -21.12 -12.77
C ASN A 238 -12.08 -20.65 -11.30
N PRO A 239 -12.16 -19.33 -11.04
CA PRO A 239 -12.12 -18.79 -9.68
C PRO A 239 -13.29 -19.27 -8.81
N LEU A 240 -14.49 -19.37 -9.40
CA LEU A 240 -15.69 -19.81 -8.69
C LEU A 240 -15.50 -21.21 -8.12
N GLU A 241 -15.05 -22.16 -8.95
CA GLU A 241 -14.76 -23.51 -8.48
C GLU A 241 -13.60 -23.52 -7.47
N TYR A 242 -12.54 -22.75 -7.72
CA TYR A 242 -11.36 -22.74 -6.84
C TYR A 242 -11.67 -22.22 -5.42
N PHE A 243 -12.39 -21.11 -5.28
CA PHE A 243 -12.65 -20.46 -3.99
C PHE A 243 -13.86 -21.06 -3.25
N TYR A 244 -14.82 -21.65 -3.96
CA TYR A 244 -15.96 -22.33 -3.33
C TYR A 244 -15.71 -23.82 -3.04
N ASP A 245 -14.59 -24.40 -3.46
CA ASP A 245 -14.25 -25.80 -3.17
C ASP A 245 -13.91 -26.03 -1.68
N ARG A 246 -14.87 -26.64 -0.97
CA ARG A 246 -14.77 -26.98 0.46
C ARG A 246 -13.87 -28.18 0.74
N THR A 247 -13.41 -28.91 -0.28
CA THR A 247 -12.61 -30.13 -0.09
C THR A 247 -11.13 -29.86 0.15
N LYS A 248 -10.58 -28.76 -0.39
CA LYS A 248 -9.15 -28.44 -0.17
C LYS A 248 -8.90 -27.80 1.19
N ASN A 249 -7.79 -28.20 1.81
CA ASN A 249 -7.31 -27.62 3.05
C ASN A 249 -6.73 -26.22 2.82
N VAL A 250 -6.86 -25.35 3.83
CA VAL A 250 -6.33 -23.98 3.83
C VAL A 250 -5.25 -23.80 4.90
N SER A 251 -4.32 -22.87 4.66
CA SER A 251 -3.24 -22.54 5.59
C SER A 251 -3.80 -21.93 6.89
N GLU A 252 -3.07 -22.05 8.00
CA GLU A 252 -3.51 -21.44 9.27
C GLU A 252 -3.51 -19.90 9.19
N SER A 253 -2.57 -19.33 8.43
CA SER A 253 -2.54 -17.89 8.14
C SER A 253 -3.84 -17.44 7.43
N TYR A 254 -4.25 -18.15 6.39
CA TYR A 254 -5.49 -17.91 5.66
C TYR A 254 -6.72 -17.99 6.57
N LYS A 255 -6.80 -19.02 7.43
CA LYS A 255 -7.92 -19.17 8.39
C LYS A 255 -8.01 -17.96 9.32
N ASN A 256 -6.86 -17.50 9.83
CA ASN A 256 -6.81 -16.37 10.75
C ASN A 256 -7.25 -15.07 10.07
N HIS A 257 -6.78 -14.80 8.85
CA HIS A 257 -7.21 -13.64 8.06
C HIS A 257 -8.71 -13.67 7.79
N THR A 258 -9.22 -14.82 7.34
CA THR A 258 -10.64 -15.02 7.06
C THR A 258 -11.48 -14.76 8.31
N TYR A 259 -11.08 -15.33 9.45
CA TYR A 259 -11.78 -15.14 10.72
C TYR A 259 -11.80 -13.68 11.18
N ILE A 260 -10.65 -13.01 11.17
CA ILE A 260 -10.53 -11.60 11.58
C ILE A 260 -11.35 -10.70 10.66
N TYR A 261 -11.25 -10.92 9.34
CA TYR A 261 -12.00 -10.14 8.36
C TYR A 261 -13.51 -10.25 8.60
N LEU A 262 -14.03 -11.47 8.70
CA LEU A 262 -15.47 -11.69 8.94
C LEU A 262 -15.90 -11.19 10.33
N ALA A 263 -15.09 -11.37 11.37
CA ALA A 263 -15.38 -10.86 12.71
C ALA A 263 -15.52 -9.33 12.76
N ASN A 264 -14.72 -8.63 11.96
CA ASN A 264 -14.75 -7.17 11.81
C ASN A 264 -15.91 -6.73 10.89
N ALA A 265 -16.06 -7.36 9.72
CA ALA A 265 -17.13 -7.04 8.75
C ALA A 265 -18.53 -7.25 9.35
N PHE A 266 -18.70 -8.29 10.19
CA PHE A 266 -19.94 -8.62 10.86
C PHE A 266 -19.84 -8.42 12.38
N ALA A 267 -19.40 -7.23 12.81
CA ALA A 267 -19.19 -6.89 14.23
C ALA A 267 -20.41 -7.11 15.15
N ARG A 268 -21.62 -7.21 14.59
CA ARG A 268 -22.86 -7.47 15.32
C ARG A 268 -23.17 -8.95 15.51
N ILE A 269 -22.60 -9.84 14.71
CA ILE A 269 -22.81 -11.28 14.78
C ILE A 269 -21.85 -11.88 15.82
N SER A 270 -22.31 -12.81 16.66
CA SER A 270 -21.47 -13.44 17.69
C SER A 270 -20.25 -14.16 17.08
N ILE A 271 -19.12 -14.11 17.79
CA ILE A 271 -17.85 -14.72 17.33
C ILE A 271 -18.02 -16.23 17.19
N ASP A 272 -18.68 -16.87 18.13
CA ASP A 272 -18.89 -18.32 18.11
C ASP A 272 -19.70 -18.75 16.89
N TYR A 273 -20.65 -17.91 16.47
CA TYR A 273 -21.42 -18.17 15.26
C TYR A 273 -20.57 -18.00 14.00
N ILE A 274 -19.75 -16.95 13.92
CA ILE A 274 -18.81 -16.77 12.80
C ILE A 274 -17.85 -17.97 12.72
N LYS A 275 -17.32 -18.44 13.86
CA LYS A 275 -16.48 -19.65 13.92
C LYS A 275 -17.22 -20.90 13.45
N GLN A 276 -18.50 -21.05 13.84
CA GLN A 276 -19.33 -22.15 13.37
C GLN A 276 -19.51 -22.12 11.85
N ILE A 277 -19.83 -20.96 11.27
CA ILE A 277 -19.99 -20.79 9.81
C ILE A 277 -18.68 -21.11 9.10
N LEU A 278 -17.54 -20.66 9.63
CA LEU A 278 -16.23 -20.98 9.08
C LEU A 278 -15.96 -22.48 9.12
N ASN A 279 -16.19 -23.14 10.25
CA ASN A 279 -16.04 -24.59 10.36
C ASN A 279 -16.90 -25.35 9.33
N ASN A 280 -18.17 -24.94 9.17
CA ASN A 280 -19.10 -25.56 8.23
C ASN A 280 -18.66 -25.42 6.76
N ASN A 281 -17.93 -24.35 6.46
CA ASN A 281 -17.42 -24.05 5.12
C ASN A 281 -15.94 -24.39 4.94
N ASN A 282 -15.36 -25.23 5.82
CA ASN A 282 -13.93 -25.56 5.83
C ASN A 282 -13.01 -24.33 5.76
N TYR A 283 -13.38 -23.29 6.53
CA TYR A 283 -12.74 -21.99 6.62
C TYR A 283 -12.62 -21.20 5.30
N ARG A 284 -13.31 -21.61 4.23
CA ARG A 284 -13.33 -20.87 2.96
C ARG A 284 -14.01 -19.51 3.11
N PHE A 285 -13.33 -18.47 2.64
CA PHE A 285 -13.77 -17.10 2.83
C PHE A 285 -15.03 -16.77 2.01
N ALA A 286 -15.03 -16.99 0.70
CA ALA A 286 -16.14 -16.66 -0.20
C ALA A 286 -17.47 -17.31 0.21
N PRO A 287 -17.58 -18.64 0.40
CA PRO A 287 -18.84 -19.24 0.85
C PRO A 287 -19.27 -18.78 2.25
N SER A 288 -18.31 -18.55 3.17
CA SER A 288 -18.63 -18.05 4.51
C SER A 288 -19.16 -16.62 4.48
N MET A 289 -18.54 -15.74 3.67
CA MET A 289 -18.96 -14.37 3.46
C MET A 289 -20.37 -14.32 2.89
N LYS A 290 -20.62 -15.09 1.82
CA LYS A 290 -21.93 -15.16 1.16
C LYS A 290 -23.02 -15.65 2.13
N GLN A 291 -22.76 -16.73 2.87
CA GLN A 291 -23.71 -17.24 3.86
C GLN A 291 -24.03 -16.20 4.95
N LEU A 292 -23.01 -15.51 5.49
CA LEU A 292 -23.22 -14.46 6.49
C LEU A 292 -24.01 -13.27 5.93
N GLN A 293 -23.76 -12.87 4.68
CA GLN A 293 -24.52 -11.81 4.00
C GLN A 293 -26.00 -12.18 3.85
N GLU A 294 -26.30 -13.39 3.35
CA GLU A 294 -27.67 -13.89 3.15
C GLU A 294 -28.44 -13.95 4.48
N GLU A 295 -27.82 -14.48 5.54
CA GLU A 295 -28.44 -14.54 6.85
C GLU A 295 -28.66 -13.16 7.48
N PHE A 296 -27.72 -12.24 7.29
CA PHE A 296 -27.83 -10.87 7.77
C PHE A 296 -28.95 -10.09 7.05
N GLN A 297 -29.08 -10.27 5.73
CA GLN A 297 -30.19 -9.71 4.96
C GLN A 297 -31.54 -10.26 5.43
N THR A 298 -31.63 -11.58 5.61
CA THR A 298 -32.84 -12.26 6.09
C THR A 298 -33.26 -11.76 7.47
N TYR A 299 -32.30 -11.55 8.36
CA TYR A 299 -32.55 -10.99 9.69
C TYR A 299 -33.20 -9.60 9.63
N HIS A 300 -32.68 -8.71 8.77
CA HIS A 300 -33.23 -7.37 8.59
C HIS A 300 -34.66 -7.37 8.05
N ILE A 301 -34.96 -8.26 7.11
CA ILE A 301 -36.32 -8.43 6.56
C ILE A 301 -37.29 -8.89 7.65
N ASN A 302 -36.86 -9.81 8.52
CA ASN A 302 -37.70 -10.37 9.59
C ASN A 302 -37.93 -9.40 10.74
N GLN A 303 -36.93 -8.58 11.11
CA GLN A 303 -37.08 -7.50 12.09
C GLN A 303 -38.21 -6.53 11.74
N ASN A 304 -38.34 -6.16 10.46
CA ASN A 304 -39.40 -5.27 10.00
C ASN A 304 -40.80 -5.89 10.13
N LYS A 305 -40.91 -7.22 10.10
CA LYS A 305 -42.18 -7.96 10.23
C LYS A 305 -42.56 -8.26 11.69
N GLN A 306 -41.58 -8.47 12.57
CA GLN A 306 -41.79 -8.95 13.95
C GLN A 306 -42.14 -7.85 14.98
N SER A 307 -42.07 -6.56 14.64
CA SER A 307 -42.51 -5.46 15.53
C SER A 307 -43.98 -5.54 15.96
N LYS A 308 -44.76 -6.50 15.44
CA LYS A 308 -46.16 -6.78 15.82
C LYS A 308 -46.40 -8.08 16.60
N LYS A 309 -45.42 -8.99 16.73
CA LYS A 309 -45.58 -10.26 17.47
C LYS A 309 -44.32 -10.56 18.29
N LYS A 310 -44.42 -10.52 19.62
CA LYS A 310 -43.39 -10.99 20.56
C LYS A 310 -43.05 -12.46 20.24
N SER A 311 -41.97 -12.69 19.50
CA SER A 311 -41.53 -14.02 19.10
C SER A 311 -40.17 -14.33 19.73
N ASN A 312 -40.02 -15.57 20.20
CA ASN A 312 -38.80 -16.13 20.81
C ASN A 312 -37.76 -16.47 19.72
N ASP A 313 -37.31 -15.46 18.97
CA ASP A 313 -36.41 -15.68 17.84
C ASP A 313 -34.98 -16.00 18.30
N THR A 314 -34.45 -17.12 17.83
CA THR A 314 -33.11 -17.64 18.16
C THR A 314 -32.00 -16.75 17.61
N MET A 315 -32.27 -15.96 16.55
CA MET A 315 -31.30 -15.01 16.01
C MET A 315 -31.02 -13.82 16.94
N SER A 316 -31.99 -13.39 17.76
CA SER A 316 -31.76 -12.32 18.74
C SER A 316 -30.72 -12.71 19.79
N LYS A 317 -30.54 -14.02 20.06
CA LYS A 317 -29.46 -14.51 20.94
C LYS A 317 -28.08 -14.49 20.28
N ARG A 318 -28.02 -14.45 18.94
CA ARG A 318 -26.77 -14.47 18.15
C ARG A 318 -26.21 -13.08 17.89
N LEU A 319 -27.00 -12.04 18.12
CA LEU A 319 -26.57 -10.66 17.89
C LEU A 319 -26.08 -10.02 19.18
N ASN A 320 -24.87 -9.48 19.11
CA ASN A 320 -24.34 -8.63 20.16
C ASN A 320 -24.86 -7.21 19.95
N HIS A 321 -25.65 -6.72 20.91
CA HIS A 321 -26.17 -5.36 20.87
C HIS A 321 -25.09 -4.29 21.04
N ARG A 322 -23.88 -4.67 21.46
CA ARG A 322 -22.71 -3.79 21.52
C ARG A 322 -21.78 -4.10 20.36
N ALA A 323 -21.37 -3.07 19.63
CA ALA A 323 -20.31 -3.19 18.65
C ALA A 323 -19.04 -3.64 19.39
N ARG A 324 -18.41 -4.70 18.88
CA ARG A 324 -17.11 -5.15 19.41
C ARG A 324 -16.01 -4.20 18.96
N ALA A 325 -14.92 -4.17 19.73
CA ALA A 325 -13.67 -3.61 19.25
C ALA A 325 -13.21 -4.37 17.98
N SER A 326 -12.67 -3.63 17.01
CA SER A 326 -12.08 -4.23 15.82
C SER A 326 -10.88 -5.09 16.23
N MET A 327 -10.80 -6.29 15.68
CA MET A 327 -9.61 -7.13 15.79
C MET A 327 -8.53 -6.59 14.86
N SER A 328 -7.26 -6.65 15.28
CA SER A 328 -6.11 -6.28 14.45
C SER A 328 -5.92 -7.32 13.35
N ILE A 329 -5.65 -6.85 12.12
CA ILE A 329 -5.28 -7.71 10.99
C ILE A 329 -3.89 -8.32 11.29
N PRO A 330 -3.62 -9.59 10.93
CA PRO A 330 -2.31 -10.20 11.12
C PRO A 330 -1.19 -9.41 10.40
N ASP A 331 0.01 -9.41 10.96
CA ASP A 331 1.14 -8.67 10.39
C ASP A 331 1.68 -9.27 9.10
N ILE A 332 1.66 -10.60 8.98
CA ILE A 332 2.11 -11.32 7.80
C ILE A 332 0.89 -11.56 6.91
N PRO A 333 0.81 -10.97 5.71
CA PRO A 333 -0.35 -11.16 4.85
C PRO A 333 -0.43 -12.58 4.26
N ASP A 334 -1.65 -13.07 4.05
CA ASP A 334 -1.90 -14.31 3.30
C ASP A 334 -2.32 -14.01 1.85
N GLU A 335 -1.45 -14.31 0.89
CA GLU A 335 -1.64 -13.97 -0.52
C GLU A 335 -2.93 -14.56 -1.13
N ILE A 336 -3.26 -15.81 -0.79
CA ILE A 336 -4.46 -16.48 -1.31
C ILE A 336 -5.73 -15.81 -0.78
N PHE A 337 -5.75 -15.44 0.51
CA PHE A 337 -6.86 -14.70 1.10
C PHE A 337 -7.10 -13.37 0.37
N TYR A 338 -6.05 -12.59 0.11
CA TYR A 338 -6.19 -11.31 -0.58
C TYR A 338 -6.61 -11.46 -2.05
N LYS A 339 -6.14 -12.51 -2.74
CA LYS A 339 -6.61 -12.85 -4.10
C LYS A 339 -8.10 -13.20 -4.10
N GLU A 340 -8.57 -13.96 -3.12
CA GLU A 340 -10.00 -14.27 -2.96
C GLU A 340 -10.83 -13.04 -2.59
N LEU A 341 -10.29 -12.15 -1.77
CA LEU A 341 -10.91 -10.87 -1.46
C LEU A 341 -11.06 -9.99 -2.72
N CYS A 342 -10.07 -9.99 -3.61
CA CYS A 342 -10.18 -9.31 -4.91
C CYS A 342 -11.24 -9.98 -5.80
N TYR A 343 -11.28 -11.32 -5.83
CA TYR A 343 -12.33 -12.05 -6.54
C TYR A 343 -13.72 -11.62 -6.09
N ILE A 344 -14.00 -11.57 -4.79
CA ILE A 344 -15.32 -11.16 -4.27
C ILE A 344 -15.67 -9.71 -4.66
N LYS A 345 -14.68 -8.80 -4.68
CA LYS A 345 -14.91 -7.40 -5.06
C LYS A 345 -15.27 -7.24 -6.54
N HIS A 346 -14.77 -8.13 -7.39
CA HIS A 346 -14.93 -8.08 -8.86
C HIS A 346 -15.69 -9.30 -9.39
N GLU A 347 -16.49 -9.97 -8.55
CA GLU A 347 -17.11 -11.26 -8.89
C GLU A 347 -17.97 -11.14 -10.16
N ASP A 348 -18.78 -10.08 -10.26
CA ASP A 348 -19.65 -9.81 -11.41
C ASP A 348 -18.85 -9.57 -12.71
N GLU A 349 -17.74 -8.83 -12.64
CA GLU A 349 -16.88 -8.54 -13.79
C GLU A 349 -16.13 -9.78 -14.29
N ILE A 350 -15.71 -10.64 -13.36
CA ILE A 350 -15.02 -11.89 -13.64
C ILE A 350 -16.00 -12.87 -14.28
N ILE A 351 -17.21 -13.03 -13.72
CA ILE A 351 -18.26 -13.89 -14.26
C ILE A 351 -18.69 -13.42 -15.65
N GLY A 352 -18.79 -12.10 -15.89
CA GLY A 352 -19.16 -11.57 -17.20
C GLY A 352 -18.14 -11.81 -18.33
N LYS A 353 -16.90 -12.20 -17.99
CA LYS A 353 -15.84 -12.52 -18.97
C LYS A 353 -15.64 -14.01 -19.23
N GLN A 354 -16.22 -14.88 -18.40
CA GLN A 354 -16.23 -16.33 -18.61
C GLN A 354 -17.43 -16.73 -19.46
#